data_AF-A0A447R676-F1
#
_entry.id   AF-A0A447R676-F1
#
_cell.length_a   1.000
_cell.length_b   1.000
_cell.length_c   1.000
_cell.angle_alpha   90.00
_cell.angle_beta   90.00
_cell.angle_gamma   90.00
#
_symmetry.space_group_name_H-M   'P 1'
#
loop_
_entity.id
_entity.type
_entity.pdbx_description
1 polymer ?
#
loop_
_entity_poly.entity_id
_entity_poly.type
_entity_poly.pdbx_seq_one_letter_code
_entity_poly.pdbx_strand_id
1 'polypeptide(L)'
;MTLSTCSNVCLLTDYPFSVTPTVQNADFAHDYARAMGKVPLRSGLTDSLEVGYRTGELVITATRAAGWSSPGLYLDTIDDVDFAKPRLRVEGDRLQATVPVTDSWGEKSPDLRDKSLTLVLADGAIAQESTQTIGAAPAQTPDNAALPFWQVVLMALVGGLILNLMPCVLPVLGMKLGSILLVEEKSRSHIRRQFLASIAGIIASFMALAVFMTLLRLSNHALAWGVQFQNVWFIGFMALVMLLFSASLFGLFEFRLPSSVTTKLATYGGNGMSGHFWQGRSPRCWRRLVARRFWARR
;
A
#
# COMPACT_ATOMS: atom_id res chain seq x y z
N MET A 1 -28.83 -17.17 -37.95
CA MET A 1 -28.39 -16.58 -36.67
C MET A 1 -27.35 -17.52 -36.07
N THR A 2 -26.21 -17.00 -35.60
CA THR A 2 -25.18 -17.80 -34.95
C THR A 2 -25.38 -17.75 -33.45
N LEU A 3 -25.49 -18.91 -32.80
CA LEU A 3 -25.71 -19.01 -31.36
C LEU A 3 -24.51 -19.68 -30.70
N SER A 4 -24.00 -19.06 -29.64
CA SER A 4 -22.90 -19.60 -28.84
C SER A 4 -23.45 -20.38 -27.64
N THR A 5 -23.13 -21.66 -27.56
CA THR A 5 -23.45 -22.50 -26.38
C THR A 5 -22.15 -22.91 -25.72
N CYS A 6 -22.00 -22.55 -24.44
CA CYS A 6 -20.77 -22.74 -23.68
C CYS A 6 -21.00 -23.65 -22.47
N SER A 7 -20.10 -24.61 -22.29
CA SER A 7 -19.88 -25.28 -21.00
C SER A 7 -18.41 -25.12 -20.61
N ASN A 8 -17.59 -26.16 -20.76
CA ASN A 8 -16.13 -26.06 -20.70
C ASN A 8 -15.53 -25.65 -22.06
N VAL A 9 -16.29 -25.83 -23.13
CA VAL A 9 -15.96 -25.42 -24.50
C VAL A 9 -17.16 -24.66 -25.05
N CYS A 10 -16.91 -23.62 -25.84
CA CYS A 10 -17.92 -22.87 -26.56
C CYS A 10 -18.03 -23.36 -28.00
N LEU A 11 -19.23 -23.77 -28.41
CA LEU A 11 -19.54 -24.15 -29.78
C LEU A 11 -20.41 -23.06 -30.41
N LEU A 12 -20.00 -22.60 -31.60
CA LEU A 12 -20.80 -21.71 -32.43
C LEU A 12 -21.63 -22.59 -33.38
N THR A 13 -22.95 -22.44 -33.31
CA THR A 13 -23.87 -23.18 -34.18
C THR A 13 -24.71 -22.20 -34.99
N ASP A 14 -24.71 -22.37 -36.31
CA ASP A 14 -25.51 -21.58 -37.21
C ASP A 14 -26.90 -22.19 -37.37
N TYR A 15 -27.91 -21.41 -37.02
CA TYR A 15 -29.31 -21.76 -37.24
C TYR A 15 -29.84 -20.99 -38.45
N PRO A 16 -30.17 -21.67 -39.56
CA PRO A 16 -30.85 -21.04 -40.67
C PRO A 16 -32.27 -20.66 -40.20
N PHE A 17 -32.50 -19.37 -40.04
CA PHE A 17 -33.77 -18.81 -39.58
C PHE A 17 -34.32 -17.92 -40.69
N SER A 18 -35.50 -18.25 -41.18
CA SER A 18 -36.27 -17.44 -42.12
C SER A 18 -37.65 -17.19 -41.52
N VAL A 19 -38.10 -15.94 -41.58
CA VAL A 19 -39.44 -15.54 -41.11
C VAL A 19 -40.27 -15.18 -42.32
N THR A 20 -41.43 -15.82 -42.45
CA THR A 20 -42.44 -15.42 -43.42
C THR A 20 -43.48 -14.56 -42.69
N PRO A 21 -43.53 -13.23 -42.89
CA PRO A 21 -44.34 -12.31 -42.08
C PRO A 21 -45.86 -12.44 -42.28
N THR A 22 -46.32 -13.38 -43.10
CA THR A 22 -47.74 -13.61 -43.40
C THR A 22 -48.45 -14.52 -42.38
N VAL A 23 -47.72 -15.23 -41.52
CA VAL A 23 -48.29 -16.13 -40.51
C VAL A 23 -48.42 -15.37 -39.18
N GLN A 24 -49.66 -15.08 -38.76
CA GLN A 24 -49.94 -14.47 -37.46
C GLN A 24 -50.17 -15.56 -36.41
N ASN A 25 -49.40 -15.51 -35.31
CA ASN A 25 -49.64 -16.31 -34.11
C ASN A 25 -50.39 -15.44 -33.08
N ALA A 26 -51.53 -15.93 -32.59
CA ALA A 26 -52.38 -15.23 -31.62
C ALA A 26 -51.65 -14.95 -30.28
N ASP A 27 -50.73 -15.82 -29.88
CA ASP A 27 -50.02 -15.71 -28.59
C ASP A 27 -48.76 -14.83 -28.68
N PHE A 28 -48.33 -14.45 -29.89
CA PHE A 28 -47.08 -13.71 -30.11
C PHE A 28 -47.03 -12.41 -29.31
N ALA A 29 -48.13 -11.66 -29.26
CA ALA A 29 -48.18 -10.41 -28.52
C ALA A 29 -47.98 -10.62 -27.00
N HIS A 30 -48.56 -11.69 -26.45
CA HIS A 30 -48.39 -12.05 -25.05
C HIS A 30 -46.96 -12.48 -24.74
N ASP A 31 -46.40 -13.37 -25.57
CA ASP A 31 -45.04 -13.89 -25.41
C ASP A 31 -43.99 -12.79 -25.57
N TYR A 32 -44.20 -11.91 -26.55
CA TYR A 32 -43.35 -10.74 -26.76
C TYR A 32 -43.40 -9.80 -25.56
N ALA A 33 -44.59 -9.49 -25.03
CA ALA A 33 -44.72 -8.64 -23.84
C ALA A 33 -44.03 -9.28 -22.61
N ARG A 34 -44.15 -10.59 -22.42
CA ARG A 34 -43.46 -11.33 -21.36
C ARG A 34 -41.95 -11.31 -21.53
N ALA A 35 -41.44 -11.42 -22.76
CA ALA A 35 -40.02 -11.35 -23.06
C ALA A 35 -39.46 -9.93 -22.85
N MET A 36 -40.16 -8.92 -23.34
CA MET A 36 -39.79 -7.51 -23.14
C MET A 36 -39.81 -7.10 -21.66
N GLY A 37 -40.70 -7.70 -20.85
CA GLY A 37 -40.72 -7.48 -19.40
C GLY A 37 -39.49 -8.00 -18.65
N LYS A 38 -38.63 -8.82 -19.29
CA LYS A 38 -37.35 -9.28 -18.71
C LYS A 38 -36.16 -8.41 -19.13
N VAL A 39 -36.35 -7.48 -20.06
CA VAL A 39 -35.29 -6.60 -20.54
C VAL A 39 -35.03 -5.53 -19.47
N PRO A 40 -33.75 -5.23 -19.13
CA PRO A 40 -33.43 -4.19 -18.17
C PRO A 40 -34.06 -2.84 -18.52
N LEU A 41 -34.53 -2.13 -17.50
CA LEU A 41 -35.04 -0.77 -17.64
C LEU A 41 -33.86 0.21 -17.75
N ARG A 42 -34.10 1.41 -18.30
CA ARG A 42 -33.05 2.46 -18.35
C ARG A 42 -32.88 3.23 -17.03
N SER A 43 -33.83 3.10 -16.11
CA SER A 43 -33.86 3.81 -14.83
C SER A 43 -34.83 3.13 -13.85
N GLY A 44 -34.67 3.40 -12.55
CA GLY A 44 -35.66 3.08 -11.52
C GLY A 44 -35.22 2.05 -10.47
N LEU A 45 -34.03 1.45 -10.62
CA LEU A 45 -33.43 0.61 -9.58
C LEU A 45 -32.60 1.43 -8.59
N THR A 46 -31.80 2.38 -9.10
CA THR A 46 -30.84 3.18 -8.32
C THR A 46 -31.22 4.66 -8.29
N ASP A 47 -30.94 5.33 -7.17
CA ASP A 47 -31.11 6.77 -6.99
C ASP A 47 -29.88 7.54 -7.51
N SER A 48 -28.69 7.01 -7.21
CA SER A 48 -27.43 7.48 -7.80
C SER A 48 -26.57 6.31 -8.26
N LEU A 49 -25.80 6.54 -9.32
CA LEU A 49 -24.85 5.60 -9.88
C LEU A 49 -23.61 6.37 -10.34
N GLU A 50 -22.48 6.07 -9.71
CA GLU A 50 -21.19 6.65 -10.03
C GLU A 50 -20.21 5.54 -10.40
N VAL A 51 -19.43 5.79 -11.46
CA VAL A 51 -18.37 4.89 -11.91
C VAL A 51 -17.06 5.64 -11.88
N GLY A 52 -16.12 5.15 -11.08
CA GLY A 52 -14.78 5.70 -10.99
C GLY A 52 -13.74 4.66 -11.35
N TYR A 53 -12.60 5.11 -11.85
CA TYR A 53 -11.42 4.29 -12.07
C TYR A 53 -10.28 4.71 -11.12
N ARG A 54 -9.62 3.72 -10.53
CA ARG A 54 -8.33 3.84 -9.83
C ARG A 54 -7.38 2.81 -10.41
N THR A 55 -6.07 2.97 -10.22
CA THR A 55 -5.02 2.14 -10.84
C THR A 55 -5.32 0.63 -10.79
N GLY A 56 -5.81 0.08 -11.90
CA GLY A 56 -6.15 -1.35 -12.04
C GLY A 56 -7.49 -1.81 -11.47
N GLU A 57 -8.34 -0.92 -10.98
CA GLU A 57 -9.65 -1.26 -10.43
C GLU A 57 -10.71 -0.24 -10.84
N LEU A 58 -11.83 -0.74 -11.35
CA LEU A 58 -13.06 0.02 -11.50
C LEU A 58 -13.85 -0.05 -10.20
N VAL A 59 -14.33 1.10 -9.73
CA VAL A 59 -15.14 1.25 -8.52
C VAL A 59 -16.50 1.80 -8.92
N ILE A 60 -17.54 1.00 -8.75
CA ILE A 60 -18.91 1.38 -9.04
C ILE A 60 -19.63 1.56 -7.70
N THR A 61 -20.20 2.75 -7.50
CA THR A 61 -20.97 3.07 -6.31
C THR A 61 -22.39 3.36 -6.72
N ALA A 62 -23.33 2.61 -6.15
CA ALA A 62 -24.75 2.79 -6.40
C ALA A 62 -25.50 2.97 -5.08
N THR A 63 -26.44 3.90 -5.04
CA THR A 63 -27.31 4.09 -3.87
C THR A 63 -28.76 3.73 -4.23
N ARG A 64 -29.45 3.14 -3.25
CA ARG A 64 -30.85 2.72 -3.38
C ARG A 64 -31.54 2.86 -2.03
N ALA A 65 -32.50 3.77 -1.94
CA ALA A 65 -33.26 4.04 -0.71
C ALA A 65 -34.01 2.81 -0.16
N ALA A 66 -34.42 1.88 -1.04
CA ALA A 66 -35.05 0.62 -0.65
C ALA A 66 -34.08 -0.42 -0.05
N GLY A 67 -32.78 -0.18 -0.08
CA GLY A 67 -31.74 -1.13 0.31
C GLY A 67 -31.42 -2.18 -0.75
N TRP A 68 -30.34 -2.94 -0.52
CA TRP A 68 -29.87 -4.00 -1.40
C TRP A 68 -30.02 -5.38 -0.76
N SER A 69 -30.52 -6.36 -1.53
CA SER A 69 -30.66 -7.75 -1.04
C SER A 69 -29.64 -8.71 -1.65
N SER A 70 -29.60 -8.78 -2.98
CA SER A 70 -28.80 -9.72 -3.76
C SER A 70 -28.37 -9.06 -5.07
N PRO A 71 -27.49 -8.05 -5.01
CA PRO A 71 -27.09 -7.31 -6.19
C PRO A 71 -26.28 -8.19 -7.15
N GLY A 72 -26.62 -8.11 -8.43
CA GLY A 72 -25.82 -8.57 -9.56
C GLY A 72 -25.30 -7.37 -10.34
N LEU A 73 -24.05 -7.45 -10.78
CA LEU A 73 -23.42 -6.46 -11.64
C LEU A 73 -22.90 -7.16 -12.90
N TYR A 74 -23.32 -6.67 -14.05
CA TYR A 74 -22.88 -7.12 -15.36
C TYR A 74 -22.33 -5.92 -16.12
N LEU A 75 -21.20 -6.11 -16.79
CA LEU A 75 -20.46 -5.06 -17.48
C LEU A 75 -20.38 -5.44 -18.94
N ASP A 76 -20.58 -4.46 -19.81
CA ASP A 76 -20.30 -4.64 -21.22
C ASP A 76 -18.79 -4.57 -21.48
N THR A 77 -18.34 -5.21 -22.54
CA THR A 77 -16.93 -5.26 -22.91
C THR A 77 -16.47 -3.91 -23.44
N ILE A 78 -15.22 -3.52 -23.11
CA ILE A 78 -14.53 -2.40 -23.74
C ILE A 78 -13.36 -2.99 -24.55
N ASP A 79 -13.07 -2.42 -25.71
CA ASP A 79 -11.96 -2.86 -26.56
C ASP A 79 -10.64 -2.91 -25.77
N ASP A 80 -9.94 -4.05 -25.87
CA ASP A 80 -8.66 -4.35 -25.20
C ASP A 80 -8.69 -4.32 -23.67
N VAL A 81 -9.86 -4.52 -23.05
CA VAL A 81 -10.04 -4.51 -21.60
C VAL A 81 -10.79 -5.74 -21.13
N ASP A 82 -10.21 -6.45 -20.17
CA ASP A 82 -10.83 -7.56 -19.48
C ASP A 82 -11.24 -7.17 -18.05
N PHE A 83 -12.49 -7.48 -17.71
CA PHE A 83 -13.04 -7.28 -16.37
C PHE A 83 -13.05 -8.59 -15.59
N ALA A 84 -12.37 -8.61 -14.45
CA ALA A 84 -12.43 -9.76 -13.55
C ALA A 84 -13.73 -9.81 -12.75
N LYS A 85 -13.94 -10.89 -11.99
CA LYS A 85 -15.14 -11.08 -11.16
C LYS A 85 -15.32 -9.89 -10.18
N PRO A 86 -16.48 -9.21 -10.19
CA PRO A 86 -16.75 -8.08 -9.31
C PRO A 86 -16.83 -8.53 -7.84
N ARG A 87 -16.21 -7.76 -6.96
CA ARG A 87 -16.36 -7.89 -5.50
C ARG A 87 -17.39 -6.89 -5.03
N LEU A 88 -18.55 -7.39 -4.60
CA LEU A 88 -19.69 -6.59 -4.17
C LEU A 88 -19.67 -6.44 -2.65
N ARG A 89 -19.90 -5.21 -2.17
CA ARG A 89 -20.08 -4.90 -0.76
C ARG A 89 -21.32 -4.05 -0.60
N VAL A 90 -22.17 -4.48 0.31
CA VAL A 90 -23.45 -3.83 0.61
C VAL A 90 -23.37 -3.24 2.01
N GLU A 91 -23.60 -1.94 2.10
CA GLU A 91 -23.68 -1.16 3.34
C GLU A 91 -25.05 -0.47 3.38
N GLY A 92 -26.08 -1.21 3.79
CA GLY A 92 -27.45 -0.69 3.87
C GLY A 92 -28.02 -0.30 2.49
N ASP A 93 -28.09 1.01 2.23
CA ASP A 93 -28.56 1.61 0.98
C ASP A 93 -27.47 1.76 -0.09
N ARG A 94 -26.20 1.56 0.28
CA ARG A 94 -25.05 1.74 -0.62
C ARG A 94 -24.46 0.42 -1.05
N LEU A 95 -24.33 0.25 -2.36
CA LEU A 95 -23.58 -0.83 -3.00
C LEU A 95 -22.25 -0.28 -3.52
N GLN A 96 -21.15 -0.91 -3.12
CA GLN A 96 -19.84 -0.67 -3.68
C GLN A 96 -19.34 -1.94 -4.37
N ALA A 97 -19.15 -1.87 -5.69
CA ALA A 97 -18.56 -2.93 -6.48
C ALA A 97 -17.14 -2.55 -6.87
N THR A 98 -16.17 -3.42 -6.57
CA THR A 98 -14.78 -3.28 -7.03
C THR A 98 -14.48 -4.34 -8.07
N VAL A 99 -14.05 -3.92 -9.25
CA VAL A 99 -13.81 -4.79 -10.41
C VAL A 99 -12.36 -4.64 -10.83
N PRO A 100 -11.51 -5.66 -10.66
CA PRO A 100 -10.16 -5.64 -11.18
C PRO A 100 -10.18 -5.55 -12.71
N VAL A 101 -9.29 -4.73 -13.25
CA VAL A 101 -9.19 -4.43 -14.70
C VAL A 101 -7.81 -4.83 -15.21
N THR A 102 -7.79 -5.62 -16.27
CA THR A 102 -6.58 -5.96 -17.01
C THR A 102 -6.76 -5.70 -18.50
N ASP A 103 -5.67 -5.71 -19.25
CA ASP A 103 -5.69 -5.86 -20.70
C ASP A 103 -6.07 -7.29 -21.07
N SER A 104 -6.22 -7.52 -22.38
CA SER A 104 -6.53 -8.83 -22.98
C SER A 104 -5.48 -9.93 -22.72
N TRP A 105 -4.33 -9.56 -22.16
CA TRP A 105 -3.23 -10.48 -21.84
C TRP A 105 -3.06 -10.69 -20.33
N GLY A 106 -3.82 -9.96 -19.49
CA GLY A 106 -3.75 -10.06 -18.04
C GLY A 106 -2.54 -9.36 -17.38
N GLU A 107 -1.77 -8.57 -18.12
CA GLU A 107 -0.48 -8.04 -17.66
C GLU A 107 -0.55 -6.59 -17.20
N LYS A 108 -1.26 -5.74 -17.94
CA LYS A 108 -1.30 -4.30 -17.69
C LYS A 108 -2.72 -3.82 -17.46
N SER A 109 -2.90 -2.83 -16.60
CA SER A 109 -4.18 -2.15 -16.45
C SER A 109 -4.21 -0.90 -17.34
N PRO A 110 -5.01 -0.88 -18.43
CA PRO A 110 -5.21 0.31 -19.23
C PRO A 110 -5.98 1.37 -18.43
N ASP A 111 -5.75 2.65 -18.76
CA ASP A 111 -6.49 3.76 -18.17
C ASP A 111 -7.89 3.82 -18.81
N LEU A 112 -8.92 3.77 -17.96
CA LEU A 112 -10.32 3.77 -18.39
C LEU A 112 -11.02 5.11 -18.16
N ARG A 113 -10.33 6.11 -17.63
CA ARG A 113 -10.93 7.45 -17.40
C ARG A 113 -11.47 8.04 -18.70
N ASP A 114 -12.59 8.73 -18.58
CA ASP A 114 -13.32 9.41 -19.66
C ASP A 114 -13.90 8.47 -20.75
N LYS A 115 -13.75 7.15 -20.60
CA LYS A 115 -14.44 6.17 -21.46
C LYS A 115 -15.88 5.97 -21.00
N SER A 116 -16.76 5.65 -21.94
CA SER A 116 -18.13 5.22 -21.65
C SER A 116 -18.17 3.74 -21.32
N LEU A 117 -18.89 3.39 -20.26
CA LEU A 117 -19.13 2.02 -19.84
C LEU A 117 -20.63 1.79 -19.73
N THR A 118 -21.11 0.76 -20.42
CA THR A 118 -22.47 0.23 -20.21
C THR A 118 -22.42 -0.86 -19.15
N LEU A 119 -23.29 -0.74 -18.16
CA LEU A 119 -23.41 -1.72 -17.09
C LEU A 119 -24.89 -2.01 -16.79
N VAL A 120 -25.13 -3.21 -16.29
CA VAL A 120 -26.45 -3.64 -15.81
C VAL A 120 -26.33 -3.98 -14.34
N LEU A 121 -27.10 -3.27 -13.52
CA LEU A 121 -27.32 -3.61 -12.12
C LEU A 121 -28.65 -4.34 -11.99
N ALA A 122 -28.65 -5.47 -11.29
CA ALA A 122 -29.84 -6.25 -11.00
C ALA A 122 -29.96 -6.47 -9.50
N ASP A 123 -31.17 -6.39 -8.95
CA ASP A 123 -31.44 -6.84 -7.59
C ASP A 123 -32.84 -7.47 -7.53
N GLY A 124 -32.89 -8.76 -7.24
CA GLY A 124 -34.12 -9.54 -7.28
C GLY A 124 -34.74 -9.58 -8.69
N ALA A 125 -35.94 -9.01 -8.83
CA ALA A 125 -36.72 -9.02 -10.07
C ALA A 125 -36.53 -7.76 -10.95
N ILE A 126 -35.73 -6.80 -10.50
CA ILE A 126 -35.54 -5.52 -11.18
C ILE A 126 -34.12 -5.46 -11.72
N ALA A 127 -33.97 -5.08 -12.98
CA ALA A 127 -32.68 -4.80 -13.61
C ALA A 127 -32.71 -3.43 -14.26
N GLN A 128 -31.61 -2.70 -14.12
CA GLN A 128 -31.39 -1.40 -14.74
C GLN A 128 -30.10 -1.43 -15.55
N GLU A 129 -30.20 -1.09 -16.83
CA GLU A 129 -29.07 -0.78 -17.70
C GLU A 129 -28.76 0.71 -17.61
N SER A 130 -27.48 1.05 -17.53
CA SER A 130 -27.02 2.42 -17.48
C SER A 130 -25.68 2.57 -18.18
N THR A 131 -25.57 3.59 -19.02
CA THR A 131 -24.31 4.00 -19.63
C THR A 131 -23.76 5.17 -18.83
N GLN A 132 -22.57 5.01 -18.26
CA GLN A 132 -21.90 6.03 -17.48
C GLN A 132 -20.50 6.33 -18.01
N THR A 133 -20.07 7.58 -17.88
CA THR A 133 -18.69 7.98 -18.12
C THR A 133 -17.84 7.67 -16.91
N ILE A 134 -16.70 7.01 -17.11
CA ILE A 134 -15.81 6.60 -16.04
C ILE A 134 -15.02 7.83 -15.54
N GLY A 135 -15.29 8.24 -14.31
CA GLY A 135 -14.56 9.33 -13.63
C GLY A 135 -13.33 8.85 -12.87
N ALA A 136 -12.74 9.74 -12.07
CA ALA A 136 -11.72 9.37 -11.09
C ALA A 136 -12.39 8.74 -9.86
N ALA A 137 -11.97 7.54 -9.47
CA ALA A 137 -12.41 6.96 -8.21
C ALA A 137 -11.67 7.64 -7.04
N PRO A 138 -12.33 7.80 -5.87
CA PRO A 138 -11.64 8.20 -4.66
C PRO A 138 -10.54 7.19 -4.33
N ALA A 139 -9.38 7.70 -3.87
CA ALA A 139 -8.28 6.87 -3.43
C ALA A 139 -8.78 5.86 -2.39
N GLN A 140 -8.24 4.64 -2.41
CA GLN A 140 -8.53 3.62 -1.41
C GLN A 140 -8.33 4.25 -0.02
N THR A 141 -9.43 4.58 0.67
CA THR A 141 -9.41 4.49 2.11
C THR A 141 -9.16 3.02 2.37
N PRO A 142 -8.00 2.62 2.91
CA PRO A 142 -7.87 1.24 3.36
C PRO A 142 -9.12 0.96 4.18
N ASP A 143 -9.71 -0.22 3.98
CA ASP A 143 -10.63 -0.76 4.97
C ASP A 143 -9.84 -0.88 6.25
N ASN A 144 -9.79 0.21 6.99
CA ASN A 144 -9.73 0.16 8.42
C ASN A 144 -11.11 -0.37 8.79
N ALA A 145 -11.36 -1.66 8.53
CA ALA A 145 -12.14 -2.47 9.45
C ALA A 145 -11.50 -2.11 10.79
N ALA A 146 -12.14 -1.22 11.54
CA ALA A 146 -11.50 -0.44 12.59
C ALA A 146 -10.80 -1.43 13.51
N LEU A 147 -9.50 -1.62 13.29
CA LEU A 147 -8.79 -2.71 13.92
C LEU A 147 -8.89 -2.37 15.40
N PRO A 148 -9.55 -3.22 16.21
CA PRO A 148 -9.72 -2.91 17.62
C PRO A 148 -8.35 -2.56 18.18
N PHE A 149 -8.27 -1.46 18.93
CA PHE A 149 -7.01 -0.84 19.38
C PHE A 149 -5.98 -1.86 19.91
N TRP A 150 -6.45 -2.93 20.54
CA TRP A 150 -5.62 -4.04 21.02
C TRP A 150 -4.83 -4.76 19.91
N GLN A 151 -5.41 -4.98 18.72
CA GLN A 151 -4.73 -5.58 17.57
C GLN A 151 -3.63 -4.66 17.04
N VAL A 152 -3.87 -3.34 17.01
CA VAL A 152 -2.86 -2.36 16.61
C VAL A 152 -1.68 -2.38 17.59
N VAL A 153 -1.95 -2.44 18.90
CA VAL A 153 -0.91 -2.54 19.93
C VAL A 153 -0.13 -3.85 19.81
N LEU A 154 -0.81 -4.98 19.59
CA LEU A 154 -0.16 -6.28 19.45
C LEU A 154 0.72 -6.32 18.20
N MET A 155 0.25 -5.78 17.08
CA MET A 155 1.01 -5.74 15.83
C MET A 155 2.19 -4.78 15.92
N ALA A 156 2.05 -3.65 16.63
CA ALA A 156 3.16 -2.76 16.95
C ALA A 156 4.20 -3.42 17.87
N LEU A 157 3.76 -4.22 18.86
CA LEU A 157 4.65 -4.97 19.74
C LEU A 157 5.40 -6.08 19.00
N VAL A 158 4.71 -6.83 18.13
CA VAL A 158 5.31 -7.86 17.28
C VAL A 158 6.29 -7.22 16.27
N GLY A 159 5.90 -6.12 15.62
CA GLY A 159 6.79 -5.38 14.72
C GLY A 159 8.03 -4.86 15.45
N GLY A 160 7.86 -4.30 16.66
CA GLY A 160 8.97 -3.89 17.51
C GLY A 160 9.87 -5.05 17.93
N LEU A 161 9.30 -6.22 18.23
CA LEU A 161 10.06 -7.42 18.60
C LEU A 161 10.87 -7.95 17.40
N ILE A 162 10.27 -8.01 16.21
CA ILE A 162 10.95 -8.42 14.97
C ILE A 162 12.12 -7.48 14.66
N LEU A 163 11.93 -6.16 14.81
CA LEU A 163 13.00 -5.18 14.60
C LEU A 163 14.15 -5.32 15.62
N ASN A 164 13.86 -5.79 16.84
CA ASN A 164 14.91 -6.12 17.82
C ASN A 164 15.60 -7.45 17.53
N LEU A 165 14.88 -8.43 16.95
CA LEU A 165 15.42 -9.73 16.55
C LEU A 165 16.21 -9.69 15.24
N MET A 166 16.12 -8.60 14.48
CA MET A 166 16.95 -8.42 13.29
C MET A 166 18.43 -8.41 13.71
N PRO A 167 19.26 -9.37 13.24
CA PRO A 167 20.61 -9.62 13.76
C PRO A 167 21.59 -8.45 13.58
N CYS A 168 21.17 -7.40 12.88
CA CYS A 168 21.91 -6.20 12.53
C CYS A 168 21.89 -5.12 13.63
N VAL A 169 20.94 -5.15 14.58
CA VAL A 169 20.75 -4.09 15.59
C VAL A 169 21.34 -4.47 16.97
N LEU A 170 21.38 -5.77 17.25
CA LEU A 170 22.04 -6.37 18.42
C LEU A 170 23.49 -5.90 18.65
N PRO A 171 24.36 -5.71 17.62
CA PRO A 171 25.74 -5.27 17.82
C PRO A 171 25.86 -3.84 18.37
N VAL A 172 24.95 -2.95 17.95
CA VAL A 172 24.96 -1.53 18.34
C VAL A 172 24.46 -1.36 19.78
N LEU A 173 23.45 -2.14 20.19
CA LEU A 173 22.99 -2.18 21.58
C LEU A 173 24.09 -2.72 22.51
N GLY A 174 24.79 -3.78 22.10
CA GLY A 174 25.90 -4.36 22.86
C GLY A 174 27.03 -3.36 23.16
N MET A 175 27.41 -2.53 22.18
CA MET A 175 28.42 -1.48 22.40
C MET A 175 27.95 -0.38 23.36
N LYS A 176 26.66 -0.01 23.34
CA LYS A 176 26.11 1.03 24.23
C LYS A 176 25.98 0.54 25.67
N LEU A 177 25.66 -0.74 25.87
CA LEU A 177 25.60 -1.39 27.19
C LEU A 177 27.00 -1.54 27.81
N GLY A 178 28.02 -1.91 27.01
CA GLY A 178 29.41 -1.97 27.47
C GLY A 178 29.94 -0.62 27.96
N SER A 179 29.50 0.48 27.36
CA SER A 179 29.87 1.85 27.78
C SER A 179 29.25 2.27 29.12
N ILE A 180 28.17 1.63 29.58
CA ILE A 180 27.46 1.98 30.83
C ILE A 180 28.07 1.23 32.02
N LEU A 181 28.57 0.01 31.80
CA LEU A 181 29.22 -0.81 32.83
C LEU A 181 30.62 -0.30 33.24
N LEU A 182 31.21 0.61 32.46
CA LEU A 182 32.54 1.20 32.73
C LEU A 182 32.47 2.61 33.34
N VAL A 183 31.29 3.07 33.78
CA VAL A 183 31.11 4.35 34.48
C VAL A 183 30.53 4.08 35.86
N GLU A 184 31.37 3.50 36.72
CA GLU A 184 31.19 3.57 38.17
C GLU A 184 31.13 5.07 38.57
N GLU A 185 30.13 5.41 39.38
CA GLU A 185 29.91 6.71 40.01
C GLU A 185 29.45 7.91 39.18
N LYS A 186 28.24 7.88 38.62
CA LYS A 186 27.44 9.13 38.57
C LYS A 186 25.93 8.95 38.69
N SER A 187 25.36 9.78 39.56
CA SER A 187 23.96 9.87 40.02
C SER A 187 22.86 9.29 39.09
N ARG A 188 21.94 8.53 39.69
CA ARG A 188 20.76 7.92 39.03
C ARG A 188 19.92 8.91 38.21
N SER A 189 19.94 10.20 38.56
CA SER A 189 19.23 11.28 37.86
C SER A 189 19.85 11.61 36.48
N HIS A 190 21.18 11.61 36.38
CA HIS A 190 21.88 11.88 35.12
C HIS A 190 21.65 10.75 34.10
N ILE A 191 21.60 9.51 34.58
CA ILE A 191 21.32 8.33 33.76
C ILE A 191 19.91 8.40 33.17
N ARG A 192 18.88 8.70 33.99
CA ARG A 192 17.49 8.85 33.51
C ARG A 192 17.33 9.95 32.46
N ARG A 193 17.96 11.11 32.67
CA ARG A 193 17.96 12.20 31.68
C ARG A 193 18.63 11.81 30.37
N GLN A 194 19.70 11.00 30.42
CA GLN A 194 20.41 10.54 29.23
C GLN A 194 19.62 9.48 28.44
N PHE A 195 18.83 8.65 29.12
CA PHE A 195 17.87 7.74 28.50
C PHE A 195 16.69 8.50 27.87
N LEU A 196 16.08 9.44 28.60
CA LEU A 196 14.99 10.28 28.08
C LEU A 196 15.43 11.11 26.86
N ALA A 197 16.62 11.71 26.89
CA ALA A 197 17.17 12.43 25.75
C ALA A 197 17.44 11.50 24.54
N SER A 198 17.84 10.25 24.78
CA SER A 198 18.01 9.26 23.70
C SER A 198 16.68 8.87 23.07
N ILE A 199 15.65 8.62 23.89
CA ILE A 199 14.29 8.28 23.42
C ILE A 199 13.70 9.45 22.63
N ALA A 200 13.82 10.67 23.15
CA ALA A 200 13.35 11.87 22.46
C ALA A 200 14.05 12.07 21.10
N GLY A 201 15.36 11.80 21.01
CA GLY A 201 16.11 11.86 19.76
C GLY A 201 15.67 10.81 18.73
N ILE A 202 15.33 9.60 19.17
CA ILE A 202 14.78 8.55 18.31
C ILE A 202 13.42 8.97 17.78
N ILE A 203 12.50 9.41 18.66
CA ILE A 203 11.16 9.87 18.27
C ILE A 203 11.25 11.04 17.28
N ALA A 204 12.11 12.02 17.55
CA ALA A 204 12.32 13.16 16.65
C ALA A 204 12.85 12.74 15.27
N SER A 205 13.74 11.72 15.23
CA SER A 205 14.28 11.21 13.96
C SER A 205 13.21 10.46 13.16
N PHE A 206 12.39 9.64 13.82
CA PHE A 206 11.26 8.96 13.17
C PHE A 206 10.20 9.96 12.68
N MET A 207 9.90 11.00 13.47
CA MET A 207 9.02 12.09 13.04
C MET A 207 9.58 12.83 11.82
N ALA A 208 10.86 13.17 11.81
CA ALA A 208 11.49 13.82 10.67
C ALA A 208 11.42 12.93 9.41
N LEU A 209 11.64 11.62 9.56
CA LEU A 209 11.53 10.66 8.46
C LEU A 209 10.09 10.53 7.95
N ALA A 210 9.11 10.51 8.87
CA ALA A 210 7.69 10.45 8.54
C ALA A 210 7.22 11.70 7.78
N VAL A 211 7.66 12.88 8.21
CA VAL A 211 7.38 14.15 7.51
C VAL A 211 8.03 14.15 6.12
N PHE A 212 9.28 13.72 6.02
CA PHE A 212 9.98 13.62 4.74
C PHE A 212 9.27 12.65 3.77
N MET A 213 8.86 11.48 4.25
CA MET A 213 8.05 10.52 3.49
C MET A 213 6.70 11.09 3.05
N THR A 214 6.04 11.84 3.93
CA THR A 214 4.73 12.47 3.62
C THR A 214 4.88 13.53 2.53
N LEU A 215 5.95 14.34 2.58
CA LEU A 215 6.26 15.32 1.53
C LEU A 215 6.58 14.65 0.18
N LEU A 216 7.32 13.54 0.19
CA LEU A 216 7.59 12.75 -1.03
C LEU A 216 6.34 12.08 -1.60
N ARG A 217 5.36 11.77 -0.75
CA ARG A 217 4.06 11.23 -1.19
C ARG A 217 3.21 12.27 -1.89
N LEU A 218 3.25 13.52 -1.42
CA LEU A 218 2.56 14.64 -2.05
C LEU A 218 3.13 15.01 -3.42
N SER A 219 4.41 14.72 -3.67
CA SER A 219 5.05 14.98 -4.96
C SER A 219 4.86 13.87 -6.01
N ASN A 220 3.93 12.94 -5.79
CA ASN A 220 3.61 11.83 -6.71
C ASN A 220 4.78 10.87 -7.04
N HIS A 221 5.92 11.00 -6.34
CA HIS A 221 7.07 10.09 -6.44
C HIS A 221 7.00 8.90 -5.47
N ALA A 222 5.91 8.76 -4.71
CA ALA A 222 5.70 7.66 -3.76
C ALA A 222 5.70 6.26 -4.39
N LEU A 223 5.42 6.14 -5.69
CA LEU A 223 5.38 4.85 -6.39
C LEU A 223 6.78 4.24 -6.61
N ALA A 224 7.87 5.01 -6.43
CA ALA A 224 9.23 4.54 -6.72
C ALA A 224 10.01 4.03 -5.49
N TRP A 225 9.58 4.31 -4.25
CA TRP A 225 10.36 3.96 -3.05
C TRP A 225 10.38 2.44 -2.74
N GLY A 226 9.30 1.72 -3.03
CA GLY A 226 9.25 0.26 -2.83
C GLY A 226 9.98 -0.53 -3.92
N VAL A 227 10.06 0.03 -5.13
CA VAL A 227 10.70 -0.61 -6.29
C VAL A 227 12.22 -0.76 -6.11
N GLN A 228 12.81 0.07 -5.25
CA GLN A 228 14.23 -0.03 -4.92
C GLN A 228 14.60 -1.33 -4.18
N PHE A 229 13.66 -1.93 -3.44
CA PHE A 229 13.84 -3.23 -2.78
C PHE A 229 13.71 -4.43 -3.74
N GLN A 230 13.32 -4.22 -4.99
CA GLN A 230 13.34 -5.25 -6.03
C GLN A 230 14.65 -5.23 -6.85
N ASN A 231 15.43 -4.15 -6.76
CA ASN A 231 16.67 -4.03 -7.52
C ASN A 231 17.82 -4.80 -6.85
N VAL A 232 18.29 -5.86 -7.54
CA VAL A 232 19.39 -6.74 -7.10
C VAL A 232 20.66 -5.96 -6.74
N TRP A 233 20.96 -4.86 -7.45
CA TRP A 233 22.16 -4.04 -7.18
C TRP A 233 22.07 -3.31 -5.84
N PHE A 234 20.89 -2.81 -5.47
CA PHE A 234 20.69 -2.13 -4.20
C PHE A 234 20.80 -3.10 -3.02
N ILE A 235 20.21 -4.29 -3.16
CA ILE A 235 20.33 -5.36 -2.17
C ILE A 235 21.79 -5.80 -2.02
N GLY A 236 22.50 -5.99 -3.15
CA GLY A 236 23.91 -6.35 -3.16
C GLY A 236 24.80 -5.31 -2.44
N PHE A 237 24.56 -4.02 -2.68
CA PHE A 237 25.27 -2.95 -1.98
C PHE A 237 25.03 -2.97 -0.46
N MET A 238 23.77 -3.11 -0.03
CA MET A 238 23.43 -3.19 1.40
C MET A 238 24.03 -4.44 2.07
N ALA A 239 24.01 -5.59 1.38
CA ALA A 239 24.63 -6.82 1.84
C ALA A 239 26.15 -6.67 2.01
N LEU A 240 26.83 -6.02 1.07
CA LEU A 240 28.27 -5.73 1.14
C LEU A 240 28.62 -4.87 2.37
N VAL A 241 27.84 -3.80 2.62
CA VAL A 241 28.02 -2.93 3.79
C VAL A 241 27.85 -3.70 5.09
N MET A 242 26.83 -4.57 5.17
CA MET A 242 26.60 -5.42 6.34
C MET A 242 27.72 -6.44 6.55
N LEU A 243 28.24 -7.03 5.47
CA LEU A 243 29.36 -7.96 5.52
C LEU A 243 30.64 -7.28 6.01
N LEU A 244 30.92 -6.05 5.53
CA LEU A 244 32.06 -5.25 5.99
C LEU A 244 31.97 -4.93 7.49
N PHE A 245 30.78 -4.55 7.96
CA PHE A 245 30.56 -4.27 9.39
C PHE A 245 30.71 -5.52 10.25
N SER A 246 30.21 -6.67 9.77
CA SER A 246 30.34 -7.96 10.44
C SER A 246 31.80 -8.41 10.50
N ALA A 247 32.55 -8.29 9.40
CA ALA A 247 33.99 -8.57 9.33
C ALA A 247 34.80 -7.68 10.28
N SER A 248 34.39 -6.41 10.47
CA SER A 248 34.98 -5.51 11.46
C SER A 248 34.71 -5.97 12.92
N LEU A 249 33.59 -6.62 13.20
CA LEU A 249 33.26 -7.16 14.54
C LEU A 249 33.99 -8.48 14.84
N PHE A 250 34.25 -9.31 13.83
CA PHE A 250 35.05 -10.53 13.94
C PHE A 250 36.55 -10.26 14.16
N GLY A 251 36.98 -9.00 14.15
CA GLY A 251 38.39 -8.63 14.39
C GLY A 251 39.31 -8.96 13.21
N LEU A 252 38.77 -9.31 12.03
CA LEU A 252 39.55 -9.58 10.82
C LEU A 252 40.18 -8.29 10.25
N PHE A 253 39.63 -7.12 10.60
CA PHE A 253 40.14 -5.80 10.21
C PHE A 253 40.22 -4.88 11.42
N GLU A 254 41.43 -4.66 11.92
CA GLU A 254 41.70 -3.47 12.72
C GLU A 254 41.71 -2.25 11.79
N PHE A 255 40.55 -1.64 11.58
CA PHE A 255 40.48 -0.29 11.01
C PHE A 255 41.17 0.69 11.98
N ARG A 256 42.51 0.75 11.91
CA ARG A 256 43.27 1.90 12.38
C ARG A 256 42.92 3.06 11.45
N LEU A 257 41.90 3.84 11.82
CA LEU A 257 41.65 5.11 11.14
C LEU A 257 42.96 5.91 11.11
N PRO A 258 43.43 6.38 9.93
CA PRO A 258 44.62 7.20 9.84
C PRO A 258 44.41 8.48 10.67
N SER A 259 45.46 8.84 11.42
CA SER A 259 45.48 9.91 12.44
C SER A 259 45.06 11.30 11.94
N SER A 260 44.97 11.49 10.63
CA SER A 260 44.54 12.72 9.96
C SER A 260 43.03 12.99 10.10
N VAL A 261 42.18 11.95 10.14
CA VAL A 261 40.72 12.11 10.20
C VAL A 261 40.24 12.38 11.63
N THR A 262 40.89 11.75 12.62
CA THR A 262 40.63 11.99 14.05
C THR A 262 41.03 13.39 14.50
N THR A 263 42.13 13.93 13.97
CA THR A 263 42.61 15.28 14.32
C THR A 263 41.72 16.38 13.73
N LYS A 264 41.22 16.22 12.50
CA LYS A 264 40.27 17.18 11.87
C LYS A 264 38.90 17.19 12.53
N LEU A 265 38.44 16.04 13.05
CA LEU A 265 37.24 16.03 13.87
C LEU A 265 37.50 16.70 15.22
N ALA A 266 38.64 16.45 15.88
CA ALA A 266 38.98 17.02 17.18
C ALA A 266 38.96 18.56 17.21
N THR A 267 39.40 19.21 16.14
CA THR A 267 39.53 20.68 16.07
C THR A 267 38.23 21.45 15.73
N TYR A 268 37.16 20.78 15.28
CA TYR A 268 35.84 21.39 15.04
C TYR A 268 34.99 21.55 16.33
N GLY A 269 35.64 21.81 17.46
CA GLY A 269 35.02 21.92 18.79
C GLY A 269 35.44 23.19 19.52
N GLY A 270 35.21 24.35 18.90
CA GLY A 270 35.47 25.66 19.50
C GLY A 270 34.58 25.96 20.72
N ASN A 271 35.16 26.70 21.67
CA ASN A 271 34.68 26.96 23.03
C ASN A 271 33.58 28.04 23.08
N GLY A 272 32.44 27.81 22.41
CA GLY A 272 31.33 28.77 22.34
C GLY A 272 29.97 28.12 22.59
N MET A 273 29.05 28.89 23.17
CA MET A 273 27.69 28.46 23.59
C MET A 273 26.85 27.85 22.44
N SER A 274 27.18 28.16 21.18
CA SER A 274 26.63 27.54 19.97
C SER A 274 27.05 26.07 19.77
N GLY A 275 28.16 25.65 20.38
CA GLY A 275 28.65 24.28 20.36
C GLY A 275 27.76 23.31 21.13
N HIS A 276 27.07 23.75 22.18
CA HIS A 276 26.17 22.90 22.96
C HIS A 276 24.86 22.56 22.23
N PHE A 277 24.42 23.40 21.30
CA PHE A 277 23.23 23.14 20.47
C PHE A 277 23.50 22.08 19.39
N TRP A 278 24.66 22.15 18.73
CA TRP A 278 25.07 21.15 17.73
C TRP A 278 25.51 19.81 18.35
N GLN A 279 25.84 19.79 19.64
CA GLN A 279 26.15 18.56 20.38
C GLN A 279 24.92 17.69 20.69
N GLY A 280 23.71 18.20 20.50
CA GLY A 280 22.47 17.41 20.56
C GLY A 280 22.16 16.63 19.28
N ARG A 281 22.78 16.97 18.15
CA ARG A 281 22.46 16.41 16.82
C ARG A 281 23.45 15.35 16.32
N SER A 282 24.50 15.05 17.08
CA SER A 282 25.50 14.02 16.72
C SER A 282 25.84 13.13 17.92
N PRO A 283 25.93 11.79 17.77
CA PRO A 283 26.12 10.89 18.89
C PRO A 283 27.51 11.07 19.52
N ARG A 284 27.57 11.84 20.61
CA ARG A 284 28.75 12.01 21.47
C ARG A 284 29.29 10.73 22.13
N CYS A 285 28.64 9.59 21.92
CA CYS A 285 29.15 8.30 22.37
C CYS A 285 30.45 7.90 21.63
N TRP A 286 30.60 8.28 20.36
CA TRP A 286 31.77 7.85 19.57
C TRP A 286 33.07 8.56 20.01
N ARG A 287 32.99 9.83 20.41
CA ARG A 287 34.17 10.68 20.61
C ARG A 287 34.85 10.49 21.98
N ARG A 288 34.12 10.06 23.02
CA ARG A 288 34.74 9.75 24.34
C ARG A 288 35.29 8.33 24.43
N LEU A 289 34.86 7.42 23.56
CA LEU A 289 35.27 6.01 23.58
C LEU A 289 36.65 5.79 22.93
N VAL A 290 37.00 6.55 21.89
CA VAL A 290 38.32 6.46 21.24
C VAL A 290 39.43 7.06 22.11
N ALA A 291 39.16 8.12 22.88
CA ALA A 291 40.17 8.79 23.69
C ALA A 291 40.52 8.05 25.00
N ARG A 292 39.57 7.35 25.64
CA ARG A 292 39.83 6.70 26.94
C ARG A 292 40.43 5.30 26.84
N ARG A 293 40.19 4.56 25.75
CA ARG A 293 40.75 3.20 25.58
C ARG A 293 42.23 3.21 25.15
N PHE A 294 42.76 4.34 24.70
CA PHE A 294 44.15 4.49 24.26
C PHE A 294 45.13 4.91 25.37
N TRP A 295 44.64 5.29 26.56
CA TRP A 295 45.48 5.80 27.67
C TRP A 295 45.55 4.87 28.89
N ALA A 296 44.85 3.74 28.89
CA ALA A 296 44.85 2.77 30.01
C ALA A 296 45.77 1.54 29.78
N ARG A 297 46.64 1.59 28.75
CA ARG A 297 47.77 0.67 28.56
C ARG A 297 49.03 1.46 28.20
N ARG A 298 49.45 2.31 29.13
CA ARG A 298 50.85 2.46 29.51
C ARG A 298 50.91 2.30 31.02
#